data_AF-A0A1V5ZBG0-F1
#
_entry.id   AF-A0A1V5ZBG0-F1
#
_cell.length_a   1.000
_cell.length_b   1.000
_cell.length_c   1.000
_cell.angle_alpha   90.00
_cell.angle_beta   90.00
_cell.angle_gamma   90.00
#
_symmetry.space_group_name_H-M   'P 1'
#
loop_
_entity.id
_entity.type
_entity.pdbx_description
1 polymer ?
#
loop_
_entity_poly.entity_id
_entity_poly.type
_entity_poly.pdbx_seq_one_letter_code
_entity_poly.pdbx_strand_id
1 'polypeptide(L)'
;MSLPGTILHAILIISIIFVLPLNAEKTPANSADSDNPTDSEVSETTQASPGLSSPNILTPDLSLSDLEIVEQVRGGEKISGSVIITNKGPVSASRISMDILLVQENPDGNISVWLGSRGTDKMPPGTKGRINFSFDLPPGIRDGEYYICINILGHESELFTSDNTITSERPVTISDNARWRGETPDLCMTIDSVSTSETSAGSPLTIAYTIKNKNRAVAGSCRILFLLSPDKAGLSSGYHLREERVFKIYPDMNEQRVFTELVPDHIPPGSYRLIGVIDYTGMIQETDKTDNLFVFPEKIEISGPLNWLSESYTDQVAGMLFLKTNKYREHLGLSPLSFDNDLRKLAAWHTADMIQRGYFSHYTPEGTDPTGRAELMGYPVTRTMEDGRTRTGIAENIIRIASGHTVGKAYTGFVDPTTPESVADVMMTEWINSPEHNKNLINPTIEEIGVDVRYDGEFFYATQNFF
;
A
#
# COMPACT_ATOMS: atom_id res chain seq x y z
N MET A 1 -12.84 -54.47 19.07
CA MET A 1 -11.37 -54.46 18.98
C MET A 1 -11.03 -53.88 17.62
N SER A 2 -10.40 -52.73 17.40
CA SER A 2 -9.77 -51.70 18.23
C SER A 2 -9.67 -50.43 17.37
N LEU A 3 -10.08 -49.27 17.90
CA LEU A 3 -9.57 -47.96 17.47
C LEU A 3 -8.19 -47.73 18.11
N PRO A 4 -7.27 -47.02 17.44
CA PRO A 4 -6.93 -45.63 17.80
C PRO A 4 -6.62 -44.78 16.55
N GLY A 5 -6.46 -43.45 16.53
CA GLY A 5 -6.44 -42.33 17.48
C GLY A 5 -5.97 -41.09 16.65
N THR A 6 -6.67 -39.95 16.70
CA THR A 6 -6.28 -38.66 17.34
C THR A 6 -5.13 -37.89 16.64
N ILE A 7 -5.06 -36.56 16.43
CA ILE A 7 -5.80 -35.35 16.88
C ILE A 7 -5.09 -34.08 16.26
N LEU A 8 -5.78 -32.90 16.22
CA LEU A 8 -5.27 -31.48 16.22
C LEU A 8 -4.79 -30.87 14.86
N HIS A 9 -5.06 -29.62 14.45
CA HIS A 9 -5.59 -28.38 15.06
C HIS A 9 -6.31 -27.54 13.99
N ALA A 10 -7.49 -27.02 14.33
CA ALA A 10 -8.07 -25.81 13.75
C ALA A 10 -7.84 -24.64 14.73
N ILE A 11 -7.81 -23.41 14.21
CA ILE A 11 -7.99 -22.13 14.92
C ILE A 11 -6.75 -21.63 15.69
N LEU A 12 -6.02 -20.74 15.02
CA LEU A 12 -5.03 -19.76 15.51
C LEU A 12 -5.30 -18.53 14.61
N ILE A 13 -5.53 -17.29 15.02
CA ILE A 13 -5.09 -16.53 16.18
C ILE A 13 -6.23 -15.52 16.50
N ILE A 14 -7.04 -15.82 17.51
CA ILE A 14 -7.69 -14.79 18.34
C ILE A 14 -7.15 -15.10 19.73
N SER A 15 -6.28 -14.25 20.24
CA SER A 15 -5.71 -14.39 21.57
C SER A 15 -5.39 -13.01 22.11
N ILE A 16 -5.72 -12.59 23.32
CA ILE A 16 -6.36 -13.18 24.51
C ILE A 16 -6.72 -11.94 25.38
N ILE A 17 -7.89 -11.91 26.01
CA ILE A 17 -8.21 -11.02 27.16
C ILE A 17 -8.36 -11.91 28.40
N PHE A 18 -7.64 -11.60 29.51
CA PHE A 18 -8.13 -11.44 30.91
C PHE A 18 -7.00 -11.49 31.99
N VAL A 19 -6.81 -10.34 32.69
CA VAL A 19 -6.79 -10.10 34.17
C VAL A 19 -5.57 -10.45 35.09
N LEU A 20 -4.89 -9.37 35.57
CA LEU A 20 -4.61 -8.85 36.97
C LEU A 20 -4.24 -9.79 38.15
N PRO A 21 -3.47 -9.36 39.21
CA PRO A 21 -3.76 -8.15 40.03
C PRO A 21 -2.61 -7.27 40.59
N LEU A 22 -2.99 -5.99 40.77
CA LEU A 22 -2.72 -5.00 41.82
C LEU A 22 -1.52 -5.15 42.78
N ASN A 23 -0.71 -4.08 42.87
CA ASN A 23 -0.40 -3.47 44.16
C ASN A 23 -0.27 -1.93 44.03
N ALA A 24 -0.92 -1.24 44.97
CA ALA A 24 -1.00 0.20 45.07
C ALA A 24 0.15 0.76 45.91
N GLU A 25 0.65 1.94 45.56
CA GLU A 25 1.15 2.89 46.56
C GLU A 25 1.10 4.34 46.06
N LYS A 26 0.95 5.23 47.04
CA LYS A 26 0.43 6.61 46.99
C LYS A 26 1.43 7.67 46.47
N THR A 27 0.83 8.76 45.97
CA THR A 27 1.23 10.20 45.92
C THR A 27 2.17 10.70 47.04
N PRO A 28 2.84 11.89 46.96
CA PRO A 28 2.43 13.17 46.34
C PRO A 28 3.53 13.92 45.52
N ALA A 29 3.23 14.80 44.56
CA ALA A 29 2.79 16.21 44.62
C ALA A 29 3.73 17.18 45.39
N ASN A 30 4.28 18.15 44.65
CA ASN A 30 4.69 19.53 45.02
C ASN A 30 4.87 20.27 43.68
N SER A 31 4.05 21.22 43.23
CA SER A 31 3.67 22.55 43.75
C SER A 31 4.85 23.52 43.90
N ALA A 32 4.92 24.50 43.00
CA ALA A 32 5.07 25.95 43.24
C ALA A 32 5.69 26.57 41.96
N ASP A 33 4.99 27.34 41.13
CA ASP A 33 4.37 28.65 41.37
C ASP A 33 5.40 29.79 41.35
N SER A 34 5.34 30.64 40.32
CA SER A 34 5.52 32.10 40.42
C SER A 34 5.24 32.82 39.10
N ASP A 35 4.13 33.56 39.11
CA ASP A 35 3.71 34.73 38.33
C ASP A 35 4.83 35.66 37.80
N ASN A 36 4.85 36.07 36.52
CA ASN A 36 4.12 37.19 35.84
C ASN A 36 4.84 38.57 35.98
N PRO A 37 4.60 39.65 35.19
CA PRO A 37 4.12 39.86 33.80
C PRO A 37 5.01 40.86 32.97
N THR A 38 4.49 41.24 31.79
CA THR A 38 4.71 42.47 30.98
C THR A 38 6.03 42.65 30.22
N ASP A 39 5.99 42.62 28.88
CA ASP A 39 5.84 43.87 28.12
C ASP A 39 5.43 43.63 26.66
N SER A 40 4.59 44.53 26.17
CA SER A 40 4.06 44.58 24.81
C SER A 40 5.00 45.33 23.88
N GLU A 41 5.38 44.75 22.75
CA GLU A 41 5.76 45.54 21.57
C GLU A 41 5.33 44.85 20.28
N VAL A 42 4.52 45.59 19.53
CA VAL A 42 3.97 45.27 18.21
C VAL A 42 5.09 45.45 17.19
N SER A 43 5.33 44.45 16.36
CA SER A 43 6.10 44.58 15.13
C SER A 43 5.38 43.82 14.03
N GLU A 44 4.80 44.57 13.10
CA GLU A 44 4.19 44.08 11.86
C GLU A 44 5.22 43.46 10.91
N THR A 45 4.68 42.71 9.94
CA THR A 45 5.32 42.14 8.73
C THR A 45 6.03 40.80 8.96
N THR A 46 5.42 39.67 8.61
CA THR A 46 5.18 39.27 7.23
C THR A 46 4.13 38.15 7.22
N GLN A 47 3.08 38.31 6.41
CA GLN A 47 2.19 37.19 6.08
C GLN A 47 3.01 36.13 5.33
N ALA A 48 3.38 35.07 6.02
CA ALA A 48 3.67 33.80 5.39
C ALA A 48 2.32 33.20 4.98
N SER A 49 1.94 33.35 3.72
CA SER A 49 0.99 32.44 3.10
C SER A 49 1.57 31.03 3.23
N PRO A 50 0.89 30.05 3.83
CA PRO A 50 1.28 28.66 3.67
C PRO A 50 0.92 28.27 2.23
N GLY A 51 1.91 28.38 1.35
CA GLY A 51 1.86 27.82 0.01
C GLY A 51 1.87 26.29 0.12
N LEU A 52 0.82 25.70 -0.45
CA LEU A 52 0.62 24.29 -0.77
C LEU A 52 0.62 23.32 0.42
N SER A 53 -0.57 23.11 0.99
CA SER A 53 -0.93 21.82 1.57
C SER A 53 -0.85 20.75 0.48
N SER A 54 0.17 19.89 0.54
CA SER A 54 0.11 18.57 -0.08
C SER A 54 -1.19 17.89 0.37
N PRO A 55 -1.99 17.28 -0.52
CA PRO A 55 -3.23 16.67 -0.10
C PRO A 55 -2.91 15.47 0.78
N ASN A 56 -3.47 15.42 1.98
CA ASN A 56 -3.66 14.21 2.81
C ASN A 56 -3.78 12.94 1.93
N ILE A 57 -2.77 12.08 1.87
CA ILE A 57 -2.80 10.88 1.00
C ILE A 57 -3.13 9.66 1.82
N LEU A 58 -4.42 9.55 2.17
CA LEU A 58 -5.03 8.22 2.25
C LEU A 58 -4.82 7.50 0.91
N THR A 59 -4.46 6.23 0.95
CA THR A 59 -4.13 5.44 -0.23
C THR A 59 -5.27 4.49 -0.61
N PRO A 60 -5.45 4.17 -1.91
CA PRO A 60 -6.31 3.06 -2.31
C PRO A 60 -5.77 1.71 -1.81
N ASP A 61 -6.61 0.69 -1.92
CA ASP A 61 -6.26 -0.69 -1.62
C ASP A 61 -6.95 -1.60 -2.65
N LEU A 62 -6.27 -1.86 -3.76
CA LEU A 62 -6.79 -2.74 -4.80
C LEU A 62 -6.54 -4.20 -4.43
N SER A 63 -7.38 -5.07 -5.00
CA SER A 63 -7.26 -6.50 -4.79
C SER A 63 -7.93 -7.27 -5.92
N LEU A 64 -7.45 -8.48 -6.15
CA LEU A 64 -7.95 -9.37 -7.20
C LEU A 64 -8.71 -10.56 -6.62
N SER A 65 -9.82 -10.93 -7.26
CA SER A 65 -10.59 -12.14 -6.93
C SER A 65 -11.29 -12.71 -8.16
N ASP A 66 -11.82 -13.93 -8.04
CA ASP A 66 -12.73 -14.55 -9.02
C ASP A 66 -12.16 -14.60 -10.45
N LEU A 67 -10.91 -15.05 -10.58
CA LEU A 67 -10.27 -15.25 -11.89
C LEU A 67 -10.90 -16.44 -12.62
N GLU A 68 -11.58 -16.15 -13.72
CA GLU A 68 -12.20 -17.13 -14.60
C GLU A 68 -11.47 -17.18 -15.95
N ILE A 69 -11.14 -18.40 -16.40
CA ILE A 69 -10.33 -18.62 -17.61
C ILE A 69 -10.90 -19.73 -18.49
N VAL A 70 -10.62 -19.65 -19.79
CA VAL A 70 -10.81 -20.77 -20.73
C VAL A 70 -9.87 -21.93 -20.39
N GLU A 71 -10.31 -23.17 -20.61
CA GLU A 71 -9.51 -24.37 -20.28
C GLU A 71 -8.61 -24.83 -21.42
N GLN A 72 -8.99 -24.55 -22.68
CA GLN A 72 -8.25 -24.97 -23.87
C GLN A 72 -8.25 -23.85 -24.91
N VAL A 73 -7.11 -23.66 -25.58
CA VAL A 73 -6.93 -22.67 -26.66
C VAL A 73 -6.09 -23.29 -27.77
N ARG A 74 -6.59 -23.26 -29.00
CA ARG A 74 -5.82 -23.70 -30.18
C ARG A 74 -5.06 -22.55 -30.82
N GLY A 75 -4.01 -22.87 -31.58
CA GLY A 75 -3.28 -21.91 -32.40
C GLY A 75 -4.19 -21.05 -33.28
N GLY A 76 -4.05 -19.73 -33.18
CA GLY A 76 -4.89 -18.76 -33.89
C GLY A 76 -6.18 -18.36 -33.17
N GLU A 77 -6.51 -19.00 -32.04
CA GLU A 77 -7.59 -18.57 -31.15
C GLU A 77 -7.09 -17.53 -30.13
N LYS A 78 -8.05 -16.87 -29.47
CA LYS A 78 -7.78 -15.90 -28.40
C LYS A 78 -7.88 -16.58 -27.05
N ILE A 79 -6.92 -16.31 -26.18
CA ILE A 79 -7.02 -16.60 -24.76
C ILE A 79 -7.89 -15.54 -24.10
N SER A 80 -8.95 -15.97 -23.39
CA SER A 80 -9.95 -15.06 -22.83
C SER A 80 -10.34 -15.45 -21.41
N GLY A 81 -10.80 -14.48 -20.63
CA GLY A 81 -11.20 -14.68 -19.24
C GLY A 81 -11.76 -13.42 -18.62
N SER A 82 -12.01 -13.48 -17.32
CA SER A 82 -12.40 -12.32 -16.52
C SER A 82 -11.85 -12.40 -15.10
N VAL A 83 -11.71 -11.25 -14.45
CA VAL A 83 -11.27 -11.13 -13.05
C VAL A 83 -12.05 -10.01 -12.38
N ILE A 84 -12.26 -10.10 -11.06
CA ILE A 84 -12.83 -9.02 -10.27
C ILE A 84 -11.70 -8.20 -9.65
N ILE A 85 -11.74 -6.89 -9.86
CA ILE A 85 -10.91 -5.91 -9.15
C ILE A 85 -11.80 -5.25 -8.09
N THR A 86 -11.33 -5.16 -6.86
CA THR A 86 -12.01 -4.44 -5.76
C THR A 86 -11.09 -3.39 -5.16
N ASN A 87 -11.57 -2.15 -5.01
CA ASN A 87 -10.90 -1.11 -4.23
C ASN A 87 -11.50 -1.13 -2.83
N LYS A 88 -10.82 -1.76 -1.89
CA LYS A 88 -11.21 -1.83 -0.48
C LYS A 88 -10.84 -0.55 0.27
N GLY A 89 -9.92 0.23 -0.29
CA GLY A 89 -9.32 1.40 0.36
C GLY A 89 -10.27 2.60 0.45
N PRO A 90 -9.97 3.56 1.34
CA PRO A 90 -10.77 4.76 1.55
C PRO A 90 -10.65 5.80 0.43
N VAL A 91 -9.70 5.65 -0.49
CA VAL A 91 -9.44 6.60 -1.59
C VAL A 91 -9.59 5.95 -2.95
N SER A 92 -9.97 6.75 -3.94
CA SER A 92 -10.08 6.28 -5.32
C SER A 92 -8.71 5.90 -5.87
N ALA A 93 -8.59 4.74 -6.52
CA ALA A 93 -7.45 4.42 -7.38
C ALA A 93 -7.72 4.95 -8.79
N SER A 94 -6.69 5.47 -9.45
CA SER A 94 -6.75 5.93 -10.84
C SER A 94 -5.68 5.30 -11.72
N ARG A 95 -5.92 5.30 -13.04
CA ARG A 95 -5.02 4.74 -14.07
C ARG A 95 -4.57 3.31 -13.74
N ILE A 96 -5.52 2.48 -13.31
CA ILE A 96 -5.25 1.10 -12.91
C ILE A 96 -4.85 0.34 -14.15
N SER A 97 -3.67 -0.26 -14.12
CA SER A 97 -3.18 -1.18 -15.14
C SER A 97 -3.26 -2.61 -14.61
N MET A 98 -3.54 -3.55 -15.51
CA MET A 98 -3.71 -4.97 -15.24
C MET A 98 -2.94 -5.72 -16.32
N ASP A 99 -1.79 -6.28 -15.97
CA ASP A 99 -0.96 -7.07 -16.86
C ASP A 99 -1.32 -8.56 -16.73
N ILE A 100 -1.52 -9.24 -17.86
CA ILE A 100 -1.90 -10.65 -17.94
C ILE A 100 -0.72 -11.44 -18.52
N LEU A 101 -0.32 -12.51 -17.85
CA LEU A 101 0.79 -13.38 -18.23
C LEU A 101 0.36 -14.85 -18.29
N LEU A 102 0.92 -15.61 -19.23
CA LEU A 102 1.00 -17.06 -19.16
C LEU A 102 2.24 -17.46 -18.37
N VAL A 103 2.11 -18.40 -17.46
CA VAL A 103 3.23 -18.93 -16.67
C VAL A 103 3.25 -20.44 -16.79
N GLN A 104 4.38 -20.98 -17.23
CA GLN A 104 4.63 -22.42 -17.22
C GLN A 104 5.73 -22.72 -16.21
N GLU A 105 5.40 -23.57 -15.24
CA GLU A 105 6.38 -24.06 -14.28
C GLU A 105 7.35 -25.01 -14.96
N ASN A 106 8.65 -24.77 -14.83
CA ASN A 106 9.69 -25.67 -15.31
C ASN A 106 10.75 -25.90 -14.23
N PRO A 107 11.41 -27.08 -14.23
CA PRO A 107 12.47 -27.40 -13.26
C PRO A 107 13.63 -26.40 -13.24
N ASP A 108 13.91 -25.76 -14.39
CA ASP A 108 15.01 -24.81 -14.58
C ASP A 108 14.57 -23.34 -14.36
N GLY A 109 13.32 -23.11 -13.94
CA GLY A 109 12.72 -21.79 -13.73
C GLY A 109 11.47 -21.55 -14.56
N ASN A 110 10.52 -20.79 -14.02
CA ASN A 110 9.24 -20.54 -14.67
C ASN A 110 9.43 -19.75 -15.97
N ILE A 111 8.72 -20.17 -17.03
CA ILE A 111 8.61 -19.38 -18.27
C ILE A 111 7.37 -18.51 -18.13
N SER A 112 7.55 -17.19 -18.10
CA SER A 112 6.47 -16.22 -18.13
C SER A 112 6.38 -15.57 -19.51
N VAL A 113 5.17 -15.46 -20.06
CA VAL A 113 4.88 -14.81 -21.34
C VAL A 113 3.77 -13.80 -21.15
N TRP A 114 4.08 -12.51 -21.25
CA TRP A 114 3.06 -11.46 -21.18
C TRP A 114 2.16 -11.45 -22.42
N LEU A 115 0.85 -11.50 -22.19
CA LEU A 115 -0.19 -11.50 -23.22
C LEU A 115 -0.65 -10.08 -23.57
N GLY A 116 -0.64 -9.19 -22.58
CA GLY A 116 -1.06 -7.81 -22.76
C GLY A 116 -1.51 -7.16 -21.46
N SER A 117 -1.88 -5.89 -21.57
CA SER A 117 -2.44 -5.11 -20.46
C SER A 117 -3.89 -4.69 -20.75
N ARG A 118 -4.67 -4.55 -19.70
CA ARG A 118 -5.94 -3.82 -19.66
C ARG A 118 -5.88 -2.80 -18.52
N GLY A 119 -6.81 -1.87 -18.51
CA GLY A 119 -6.88 -0.92 -17.41
C GLY A 119 -8.26 -0.31 -17.27
N THR A 120 -8.44 0.39 -16.15
CA THR A 120 -9.60 1.23 -15.88
C THR A 120 -9.13 2.58 -15.36
N ASP A 121 -9.87 3.65 -15.71
CA ASP A 121 -9.44 5.01 -15.42
C ASP A 121 -9.55 5.38 -13.95
N LYS A 122 -10.61 4.90 -13.27
CA LYS A 122 -10.86 5.21 -11.86
C LYS A 122 -11.73 4.15 -11.19
N MET A 123 -11.34 3.72 -10.00
CA MET A 123 -12.19 2.96 -9.07
C MET A 123 -12.39 3.74 -7.77
N PRO A 124 -13.61 4.24 -7.50
CA PRO A 124 -13.95 4.82 -6.21
C PRO A 124 -13.80 3.84 -5.02
N PRO A 125 -13.72 4.34 -3.78
CA PRO A 125 -13.69 3.52 -2.56
C PRO A 125 -14.84 2.52 -2.50
N GLY A 126 -14.56 1.30 -2.03
CA GLY A 126 -15.54 0.22 -1.85
C GLY A 126 -16.12 -0.36 -3.14
N THR A 127 -15.67 0.08 -4.31
CA THR A 127 -16.19 -0.41 -5.59
C THR A 127 -15.55 -1.73 -5.99
N LYS A 128 -16.32 -2.55 -6.70
CA LYS A 128 -15.86 -3.78 -7.33
C LYS A 128 -16.30 -3.80 -8.79
N GLY A 129 -15.43 -4.29 -9.67
CA GLY A 129 -15.69 -4.35 -11.11
C GLY A 129 -15.13 -5.62 -11.71
N ARG A 130 -15.92 -6.28 -12.55
CA ARG A 130 -15.44 -7.41 -13.35
C ARG A 130 -14.82 -6.90 -14.64
N ILE A 131 -13.56 -7.25 -14.87
CA ILE A 131 -12.80 -6.87 -16.05
C ILE A 131 -12.63 -8.10 -16.94
N ASN A 132 -13.15 -8.03 -18.16
CA ASN A 132 -12.95 -9.06 -19.17
C ASN A 132 -11.66 -8.80 -19.94
N PHE A 133 -10.94 -9.87 -20.28
CA PHE A 133 -9.76 -9.80 -21.13
C PHE A 133 -9.82 -10.83 -22.25
N SER A 134 -9.18 -10.49 -23.37
CA SER A 134 -9.06 -11.35 -24.53
C SER A 134 -7.82 -10.93 -25.33
N PHE A 135 -6.89 -11.86 -25.53
CA PHE A 135 -5.62 -11.63 -26.20
C PHE A 135 -5.37 -12.72 -27.24
N ASP A 136 -4.69 -12.37 -28.33
CA ASP A 136 -4.24 -13.37 -29.30
C ASP A 136 -3.11 -14.20 -28.70
N LEU A 137 -3.09 -15.51 -29.00
CA LEU A 137 -1.99 -16.37 -28.58
C LEU A 137 -0.70 -15.99 -29.32
N PRO A 138 0.40 -15.63 -28.62
CA PRO A 138 1.65 -15.30 -29.28
C PRO A 138 2.20 -16.48 -30.10
N PRO A 139 2.69 -16.24 -31.34
CA PRO A 139 3.31 -17.28 -32.14
C PRO A 139 4.62 -17.75 -31.48
N GLY A 140 4.89 -19.05 -31.54
CA GLY A 140 6.11 -19.64 -31.00
C GLY A 140 6.01 -20.19 -29.57
N ILE A 141 4.93 -19.89 -28.84
CA ILE A 141 4.64 -20.57 -27.57
C ILE A 141 4.45 -22.06 -27.85
N ARG A 142 5.12 -22.91 -27.07
CA ARG A 142 5.03 -24.37 -27.20
C ARG A 142 3.67 -24.85 -26.73
N ASP A 143 3.14 -25.87 -27.39
CA ASP A 143 1.98 -26.60 -26.90
C ASP A 143 2.27 -27.16 -25.50
N GLY A 144 1.27 -27.11 -24.61
CA GLY A 144 1.41 -27.51 -23.22
C GLY A 144 0.45 -26.79 -22.29
N GLU A 145 0.62 -27.04 -20.99
CA GLU A 145 -0.16 -26.42 -19.93
C GLU A 145 0.52 -25.15 -19.42
N TYR A 146 -0.28 -24.10 -19.22
CA TYR A 146 0.15 -22.80 -18.69
C TYR A 146 -0.88 -22.30 -17.68
N TYR A 147 -0.44 -21.62 -16.64
CA TYR A 147 -1.30 -20.87 -15.72
C TYR A 147 -1.45 -19.43 -16.19
N ILE A 148 -2.56 -18.78 -15.86
CA ILE A 148 -2.74 -17.35 -16.09
C ILE A 148 -2.42 -16.62 -14.78
N CYS A 149 -1.47 -15.71 -14.82
CA CYS A 149 -1.15 -14.80 -13.72
C CYS A 149 -1.56 -13.37 -14.12
N ILE A 150 -2.19 -12.65 -13.20
CA ILE A 150 -2.58 -11.26 -13.37
C ILE A 150 -1.93 -10.45 -12.26
N ASN A 151 -1.31 -9.32 -12.63
CA ASN A 151 -0.80 -8.30 -11.72
C ASN A 151 -1.51 -6.98 -11.98
N ILE A 152 -1.88 -6.24 -10.93
CA ILE A 152 -2.46 -4.89 -11.03
C ILE A 152 -1.56 -3.83 -10.39
N LEU A 153 -1.64 -2.62 -10.93
CA LEU A 153 -0.94 -1.45 -10.43
C LEU A 153 -1.78 -0.19 -10.63
N GLY A 154 -2.02 0.56 -9.54
CA GLY A 154 -2.59 1.91 -9.58
C GLY A 154 -1.53 3.01 -9.74
N HIS A 155 -1.96 4.23 -10.07
CA HIS A 155 -1.09 5.40 -10.08
C HIS A 155 -0.72 5.88 -8.68
N GLU A 156 -1.69 5.88 -7.77
CA GLU A 156 -1.47 6.14 -6.35
C GLU A 156 -0.81 4.92 -5.69
N SER A 157 0.05 5.16 -4.70
CA SER A 157 0.58 4.08 -3.85
C SER A 157 -0.55 3.39 -3.09
N GLU A 158 -0.44 2.08 -2.87
CA GLU A 158 -1.49 1.27 -2.26
C GLU A 158 -1.16 0.87 -0.82
N LEU A 159 -2.18 0.58 -0.01
CA LEU A 159 -2.01 0.11 1.38
C LEU A 159 -1.42 -1.30 1.44
N PHE A 160 -2.02 -2.24 0.72
CA PHE A 160 -1.54 -3.61 0.61
C PHE A 160 -1.26 -3.91 -0.86
N THR A 161 -0.03 -4.33 -1.15
CA THR A 161 0.37 -4.71 -2.52
C THR A 161 0.45 -6.22 -2.68
N SER A 162 0.34 -6.99 -1.60
CA SER A 162 0.42 -8.45 -1.64
C SER A 162 -0.78 -9.13 -2.31
N ASP A 163 -1.94 -8.47 -2.34
CA ASP A 163 -3.16 -8.95 -3.00
C ASP A 163 -3.41 -8.33 -4.38
N ASN A 164 -2.39 -7.65 -4.94
CA ASN A 164 -2.37 -7.15 -6.31
C ASN A 164 -1.99 -8.19 -7.36
N THR A 165 -1.74 -9.43 -6.95
CA THR A 165 -1.43 -10.54 -7.86
C THR A 165 -2.39 -11.71 -7.62
N ILE A 166 -2.86 -12.33 -8.70
CA ILE A 166 -3.65 -13.57 -8.65
C ILE A 166 -3.19 -14.53 -9.75
N THR A 167 -3.14 -15.82 -9.45
CA THR A 167 -2.84 -16.88 -10.42
C THR A 167 -4.02 -17.84 -10.52
N SER A 168 -4.30 -18.36 -11.71
CA SER A 168 -5.39 -19.30 -11.94
C SER A 168 -5.19 -20.60 -11.15
N GLU A 169 -6.26 -21.18 -10.59
CA GLU A 169 -6.17 -22.44 -9.84
C GLU A 169 -5.90 -23.65 -10.74
N ARG A 170 -6.33 -23.58 -12.00
CA ARG A 170 -6.15 -24.60 -13.02
C ARG A 170 -5.41 -24.05 -14.24
N PRO A 171 -4.65 -24.88 -14.98
CA PRO A 171 -4.00 -24.44 -16.19
C PRO A 171 -4.98 -24.31 -17.37
N VAL A 172 -4.58 -23.52 -18.36
CA VAL A 172 -5.09 -23.56 -19.73
C VAL A 172 -4.18 -24.48 -20.57
N THR A 173 -4.77 -25.34 -21.38
CA THR A 173 -4.05 -26.18 -22.35
C THR A 173 -3.95 -25.45 -23.69
N ILE A 174 -2.73 -25.24 -24.18
CA ILE A 174 -2.46 -24.68 -25.49
C ILE A 174 -2.04 -25.80 -26.45
N SER A 175 -2.63 -25.83 -27.65
CA SER A 175 -2.32 -26.83 -28.69
C SER A 175 -2.30 -26.25 -30.10
N ASP A 176 -1.58 -26.89 -31.03
CA ASP A 176 -1.52 -26.52 -32.44
C ASP A 176 -1.02 -25.08 -32.70
N ASN A 177 -0.20 -24.51 -31.80
CA ASN A 177 0.27 -23.14 -31.97
C ASN A 177 1.30 -23.01 -33.10
N ALA A 178 1.26 -21.89 -33.83
CA ALA A 178 2.18 -21.65 -34.92
C ALA A 178 3.63 -21.57 -34.41
N ARG A 179 4.54 -22.36 -35.01
CA ARG A 179 5.98 -22.28 -34.70
C ARG A 179 6.53 -20.91 -35.08
N TRP A 180 7.42 -20.36 -34.25
CA TRP A 180 8.15 -19.14 -34.55
C TRP A 180 8.95 -19.30 -35.85
N ARG A 181 8.83 -18.33 -36.77
CA ARG A 181 9.49 -18.37 -38.10
C ARG A 181 10.62 -17.35 -38.27
N GLY A 182 10.91 -16.52 -37.26
CA GLY A 182 12.01 -15.54 -37.27
C GLY A 182 13.31 -16.08 -36.67
N GLU A 183 14.43 -15.41 -36.93
CA GLU A 183 15.64 -15.58 -36.11
C GLU A 183 15.36 -15.03 -34.69
N THR A 184 15.99 -15.60 -33.66
CA THR A 184 15.81 -15.20 -32.26
C THR A 184 16.84 -14.13 -31.86
N PRO A 185 16.44 -12.93 -31.40
CA PRO A 185 17.36 -11.89 -30.93
C PRO A 185 18.15 -12.30 -29.68
N ASP A 186 19.14 -11.49 -29.31
CA ASP A 186 20.00 -11.68 -28.14
C ASP A 186 20.14 -10.32 -27.44
N LEU A 187 19.21 -10.01 -26.53
CA LEU A 187 19.13 -8.70 -25.91
C LEU A 187 19.92 -8.69 -24.61
N CYS A 188 20.66 -7.62 -24.38
CA CYS A 188 21.27 -7.39 -23.08
C CYS A 188 21.29 -5.90 -22.75
N MET A 189 21.59 -5.57 -21.50
CA MET A 189 21.75 -4.20 -21.08
C MET A 189 22.91 -4.01 -20.12
N THR A 190 23.37 -2.77 -20.01
CA THR A 190 24.33 -2.34 -18.97
C THR A 190 23.80 -1.09 -18.28
N ILE A 191 24.05 -0.96 -16.99
CA ILE A 191 23.92 0.31 -16.28
C ILE A 191 25.31 0.94 -16.25
N ASP A 192 25.46 2.05 -16.95
CA ASP A 192 26.76 2.65 -17.24
C ASP A 192 27.21 3.57 -16.09
N SER A 193 26.27 4.30 -15.49
CA SER A 193 26.55 5.18 -14.34
C SER A 193 25.29 5.55 -13.56
N VAL A 194 25.48 5.92 -12.29
CA VAL A 194 24.45 6.47 -11.40
C VAL A 194 24.96 7.80 -10.85
N SER A 195 24.08 8.79 -10.64
CA SER A 195 24.47 10.12 -10.16
C SER A 195 25.10 10.13 -8.76
N THR A 196 24.72 9.18 -7.90
CA THR A 196 25.24 9.04 -6.54
C THR A 196 25.13 7.58 -6.07
N SER A 197 26.05 7.14 -5.21
CA SER A 197 25.99 5.87 -4.47
C SER A 197 25.39 6.02 -3.07
N GLU A 198 25.13 7.25 -2.62
CA GLU A 198 24.52 7.58 -1.34
C GLU A 198 23.34 8.52 -1.56
N THR A 199 22.16 8.16 -1.08
CA THR A 199 20.94 8.95 -1.28
C THR A 199 19.94 8.69 -0.15
N SER A 200 18.76 9.28 -0.26
CA SER A 200 17.62 9.07 0.64
C SER A 200 16.35 8.80 -0.16
N ALA A 201 15.36 8.20 0.49
CA ALA A 201 14.02 8.05 -0.07
C ALA A 201 13.47 9.41 -0.57
N GLY A 202 12.73 9.40 -1.67
CA GLY A 202 12.18 10.58 -2.33
C GLY A 202 13.21 11.49 -3.03
N SER A 203 14.50 11.16 -2.97
CA SER A 203 15.55 11.96 -3.61
C SER A 203 15.71 11.56 -5.09
N PRO A 204 16.04 12.50 -5.98
CA PRO A 204 16.26 12.18 -7.39
C PRO A 204 17.51 11.33 -7.58
N LEU A 205 17.38 10.26 -8.36
CA LEU A 205 18.46 9.36 -8.78
C LEU A 205 18.51 9.33 -10.31
N THR A 206 19.62 9.76 -10.89
CA THR A 206 19.84 9.74 -12.35
C THR A 206 20.61 8.50 -12.73
N ILE A 207 20.11 7.75 -13.71
CA ILE A 207 20.69 6.49 -14.19
C ILE A 207 20.94 6.61 -15.70
N ALA A 208 22.18 6.36 -16.10
CA ALA A 208 22.55 6.17 -17.51
C ALA A 208 22.78 4.69 -17.79
N TYR A 209 22.26 4.20 -18.91
CA TYR A 209 22.25 2.79 -19.24
C TYR A 209 22.33 2.58 -20.75
N THR A 210 22.72 1.39 -21.18
CA THR A 210 22.84 1.04 -22.59
C THR A 210 22.03 -0.21 -22.91
N ILE A 211 21.25 -0.16 -23.98
CA ILE A 211 20.48 -1.27 -24.56
C ILE A 211 21.30 -1.89 -25.70
N LYS A 212 21.41 -3.22 -25.73
CA LYS A 212 22.14 -3.94 -26.77
C LYS A 212 21.32 -5.08 -27.37
N ASN A 213 21.57 -5.33 -28.65
CA ASN A 213 21.21 -6.57 -29.33
C ASN A 213 22.48 -7.15 -29.95
N LYS A 214 22.92 -8.31 -29.48
CA LYS A 214 24.21 -8.90 -29.85
C LYS A 214 24.19 -9.58 -31.22
N ASN A 215 23.03 -9.73 -31.83
CA ASN A 215 22.89 -10.42 -33.10
C ASN A 215 22.04 -9.63 -34.11
N ARG A 216 21.86 -10.24 -35.28
CA ARG A 216 21.22 -9.60 -36.44
C ARG A 216 19.72 -9.80 -36.52
N ALA A 217 19.12 -10.54 -35.58
CA ALA A 217 17.68 -10.70 -35.52
C ALA A 217 17.04 -9.42 -34.96
N VAL A 218 15.86 -9.09 -35.47
CA VAL A 218 15.08 -7.93 -34.99
C VAL A 218 14.19 -8.37 -33.83
N ALA A 219 14.10 -7.57 -32.78
CA ALA A 219 13.11 -7.77 -31.72
C ALA A 219 11.98 -6.74 -31.82
N GLY A 220 10.79 -7.17 -31.39
CA GLY A 220 9.62 -6.31 -31.26
C GLY A 220 9.73 -5.39 -30.05
N SER A 221 8.57 -5.01 -29.49
CA SER A 221 8.53 -4.22 -28.27
C SER A 221 8.82 -5.08 -27.05
N CYS A 222 9.67 -4.60 -26.15
CA CYS A 222 9.92 -5.20 -24.84
C CYS A 222 9.83 -4.11 -23.75
N ARG A 223 9.88 -4.52 -22.49
CA ARG A 223 9.94 -3.61 -21.34
C ARG A 223 11.25 -3.80 -20.57
N ILE A 224 11.74 -2.72 -19.98
CA ILE A 224 12.91 -2.69 -19.10
C ILE A 224 12.44 -2.29 -17.72
N LEU A 225 12.84 -3.06 -16.69
CA LEU A 225 12.57 -2.74 -15.29
C LEU A 225 13.87 -2.32 -14.60
N PHE A 226 13.81 -1.19 -13.91
CA PHE A 226 14.84 -0.74 -12.98
C PHE A 226 14.32 -0.83 -11.55
N LEU A 227 15.11 -1.43 -10.65
CA LEU A 227 14.73 -1.59 -9.24
C LEU A 227 15.92 -1.51 -8.30
N LEU A 228 15.65 -1.22 -7.03
CA LEU A 228 16.58 -1.33 -5.91
C LEU A 228 16.25 -2.60 -5.13
N SER A 229 17.15 -3.59 -5.12
CA SER A 229 16.95 -4.86 -4.39
C SER A 229 17.83 -4.96 -3.14
N PRO A 230 17.33 -5.46 -2.00
CA PRO A 230 18.17 -5.83 -0.86
C PRO A 230 19.06 -7.04 -1.16
N ASP A 231 18.75 -7.84 -2.19
CA ASP A 231 19.48 -9.06 -2.55
C ASP A 231 19.99 -9.07 -4.02
N LYS A 232 20.67 -10.16 -4.41
CA LYS A 232 21.23 -10.33 -5.76
C LYS A 232 20.26 -10.95 -6.77
N ALA A 233 19.10 -11.47 -6.37
CA ALA A 233 18.42 -12.51 -7.15
C ALA A 233 16.89 -12.42 -7.24
N GLY A 234 16.22 -11.58 -6.44
CA GLY A 234 14.76 -11.51 -6.44
C GLY A 234 14.22 -10.28 -7.16
N LEU A 235 13.64 -10.45 -8.37
CA LEU A 235 12.74 -9.45 -8.95
C LEU A 235 11.50 -9.21 -8.08
N SER A 236 11.11 -10.21 -7.27
CA SER A 236 9.92 -10.19 -6.40
C SER A 236 10.10 -9.42 -5.08
N SER A 237 11.33 -9.04 -4.72
CA SER A 237 11.66 -8.35 -3.45
C SER A 237 12.29 -6.97 -3.67
N GLY A 238 12.31 -6.49 -4.91
CA GLY A 238 12.90 -5.21 -5.30
C GLY A 238 11.91 -4.05 -5.22
N TYR A 239 12.41 -2.87 -4.84
CA TYR A 239 11.67 -1.61 -4.89
C TYR A 239 11.77 -1.03 -6.29
N HIS A 240 10.63 -0.92 -6.99
CA HIS A 240 10.58 -0.44 -8.37
C HIS A 240 11.01 1.03 -8.44
N LEU A 241 12.01 1.32 -9.27
CA LEU A 241 12.34 2.70 -9.64
C LEU A 241 11.51 3.10 -10.86
N ARG A 242 11.65 2.35 -11.94
CA ARG A 242 11.06 2.73 -13.23
C ARG A 242 10.82 1.52 -14.11
N GLU A 243 9.74 1.58 -14.86
CA GLU A 243 9.52 0.74 -16.02
C GLU A 243 9.61 1.58 -17.31
N GLU A 244 10.34 1.09 -18.30
CA GLU A 244 10.43 1.72 -19.61
C GLU A 244 10.03 0.76 -20.72
N ARG A 245 9.22 1.25 -21.67
CA ARG A 245 8.86 0.49 -22.87
C ARG A 245 9.80 0.83 -24.03
N VAL A 246 10.40 -0.19 -24.63
CA VAL A 246 11.14 -0.09 -25.89
C VAL A 246 10.25 -0.63 -27.01
N PHE A 247 9.99 0.15 -28.05
CA PHE A 247 9.06 -0.25 -29.11
C PHE A 247 9.64 -1.24 -30.12
N LYS A 248 10.96 -1.16 -30.35
CA LYS A 248 11.66 -1.98 -31.32
C LYS A 248 13.15 -2.00 -30.98
N ILE A 249 13.77 -3.17 -31.08
CA ILE A 249 15.22 -3.32 -30.97
C ILE A 249 15.77 -3.82 -32.31
N TYR A 250 16.71 -3.06 -32.87
CA TYR A 250 17.28 -3.30 -34.19
C TYR A 250 18.43 -4.31 -34.14
N PRO A 251 18.79 -4.91 -35.28
CA PRO A 251 20.02 -5.70 -35.44
C PRO A 251 21.24 -4.91 -34.94
N ASP A 252 22.13 -5.58 -34.20
CA ASP A 252 23.41 -5.04 -33.71
C ASP A 252 23.27 -3.72 -32.90
N MET A 253 22.10 -3.47 -32.29
CA MET A 253 21.81 -2.26 -31.52
C MET A 253 22.81 -2.09 -30.35
N ASN A 254 23.22 -0.85 -30.11
CA ASN A 254 24.02 -0.44 -28.95
C ASN A 254 23.68 1.04 -28.63
N GLU A 255 22.59 1.26 -27.90
CA GLU A 255 21.97 2.57 -27.72
C GLU A 255 22.04 3.00 -26.24
N GLN A 256 22.67 4.15 -25.97
CA GLN A 256 22.74 4.73 -24.63
C GLN A 256 21.54 5.63 -24.34
N ARG A 257 21.04 5.57 -23.11
CA ARG A 257 19.91 6.33 -22.59
C ARG A 257 20.19 6.84 -21.18
N VAL A 258 19.40 7.82 -20.75
CA VAL A 258 19.46 8.40 -19.41
C VAL A 258 18.07 8.77 -18.91
N PHE A 259 17.80 8.55 -17.64
CA PHE A 259 16.62 9.07 -16.95
C PHE A 259 16.95 9.53 -15.53
N THR A 260 16.07 10.36 -14.96
CA THR A 260 16.06 10.70 -13.53
C THR A 260 14.72 10.28 -12.96
N GLU A 261 14.74 9.60 -11.81
CA GLU A 261 13.56 9.14 -11.10
C GLU A 261 13.71 9.38 -9.59
N LEU A 262 12.61 9.50 -8.85
CA LEU A 262 12.68 9.58 -7.39
C LEU A 262 12.92 8.20 -6.78
N VAL A 263 13.80 8.12 -5.79
CA VAL A 263 13.97 6.91 -4.97
C VAL A 263 12.66 6.63 -4.24
N PRO A 264 12.15 5.38 -4.17
CA PRO A 264 10.84 5.10 -3.58
C PRO A 264 10.74 5.59 -2.13
N ASP A 265 9.67 6.31 -1.80
CA ASP A 265 9.53 6.98 -0.49
C ASP A 265 9.47 6.02 0.72
N HIS A 266 9.11 4.76 0.46
CA HIS A 266 8.95 3.70 1.47
C HIS A 266 10.14 2.73 1.52
N ILE A 267 11.23 3.00 0.79
CA ILE A 267 12.42 2.14 0.85
C ILE A 267 13.12 2.33 2.22
N PRO A 268 13.29 1.26 3.01
CA PRO A 268 13.99 1.37 4.29
C PRO A 268 15.44 1.84 4.12
N PRO A 269 16.05 2.48 5.14
CA PRO A 269 17.48 2.70 5.15
C PRO A 269 18.23 1.38 5.05
N GLY A 270 19.29 1.36 4.23
CA GLY A 270 20.01 0.13 3.97
C GLY A 270 20.84 0.17 2.70
N SER A 271 21.44 -0.97 2.41
CA SER A 271 22.44 -1.12 1.35
C SER A 271 21.83 -1.93 0.21
N TYR A 272 21.44 -1.25 -0.88
CA TYR A 272 20.67 -1.83 -1.98
C TYR A 272 21.51 -2.03 -3.24
N ARG A 273 21.11 -2.98 -4.07
CA ARG A 273 21.66 -3.19 -5.41
C ARG A 273 20.74 -2.55 -6.43
N LEU A 274 21.30 -1.74 -7.32
CA LEU A 274 20.58 -1.28 -8.50
C LEU A 274 20.60 -2.37 -9.57
N ILE A 275 19.42 -2.80 -10.00
CA ILE A 275 19.24 -3.85 -11.01
C ILE A 275 18.46 -3.28 -12.18
N GLY A 276 18.93 -3.57 -13.39
CA GLY A 276 18.20 -3.34 -14.64
C GLY A 276 17.94 -4.68 -15.31
N VAL A 277 16.71 -4.92 -15.76
CA VAL A 277 16.34 -6.14 -16.48
C VAL A 277 15.69 -5.77 -17.80
N ILE A 278 16.35 -6.09 -18.91
CA ILE A 278 15.78 -5.94 -20.25
C ILE A 278 14.86 -7.13 -20.57
N ASP A 279 13.75 -6.84 -21.23
CA ASP A 279 12.69 -7.83 -21.46
C ASP A 279 12.28 -8.54 -20.17
N TYR A 280 12.11 -7.78 -19.08
CA TYR A 280 11.84 -8.37 -17.76
C TYR A 280 10.55 -9.21 -17.71
N THR A 281 9.63 -8.97 -18.66
CA THR A 281 8.39 -9.73 -18.86
C THR A 281 8.58 -11.05 -19.62
N GLY A 282 9.79 -11.30 -20.15
CA GLY A 282 10.14 -12.50 -20.91
C GLY A 282 9.45 -12.63 -22.27
N MET A 283 8.96 -11.52 -22.83
CA MET A 283 8.15 -11.50 -24.04
C MET A 283 8.92 -11.88 -25.31
N ILE A 284 10.22 -11.62 -25.32
CA ILE A 284 11.08 -11.90 -26.46
C ILE A 284 11.70 -13.28 -26.27
N GLN A 285 11.57 -14.12 -27.29
CA GLN A 285 12.33 -15.37 -27.36
C GLN A 285 13.74 -15.04 -27.79
N GLU A 286 14.70 -15.29 -26.91
CA GLU A 286 16.10 -14.94 -27.12
C GLU A 286 16.99 -16.18 -27.24
N THR A 287 18.19 -16.01 -27.80
CA THR A 287 19.21 -17.07 -27.85
C THR A 287 19.89 -17.30 -26.52
N ASP A 288 20.06 -16.23 -25.74
CA ASP A 288 20.53 -16.25 -24.37
C ASP A 288 19.59 -15.36 -23.56
N LYS A 289 19.16 -15.83 -22.38
CA LYS A 289 18.33 -15.06 -21.45
C LYS A 289 19.08 -14.77 -20.15
N THR A 290 20.28 -15.32 -20.00
CA THR A 290 21.05 -15.26 -18.76
C THR A 290 21.73 -13.90 -18.55
N ASP A 291 21.73 -13.06 -19.58
CA ASP A 291 22.37 -11.76 -19.63
C ASP A 291 21.39 -10.58 -19.77
N ASN A 292 20.09 -10.85 -19.67
CA ASN A 292 19.04 -9.83 -19.61
C ASN A 292 19.12 -9.01 -18.31
N LEU A 293 19.59 -9.63 -17.23
CA LEU A 293 19.72 -9.01 -15.92
C LEU A 293 21.11 -8.42 -15.75
N PHE A 294 21.16 -7.13 -15.45
CA PHE A 294 22.37 -6.42 -15.08
C PHE A 294 22.29 -5.90 -13.65
N VAL A 295 23.28 -6.27 -12.83
CA VAL A 295 23.45 -5.73 -11.47
C VAL A 295 24.54 -4.68 -11.51
N PHE A 296 24.21 -3.45 -11.12
CA PHE A 296 25.22 -2.40 -10.98
C PHE A 296 26.27 -2.81 -9.93
N PRO A 297 27.57 -2.66 -10.20
CA PRO A 297 28.62 -3.19 -9.32
C PRO A 297 28.60 -2.59 -7.92
N GLU A 298 28.42 -1.27 -7.84
CA GLU A 298 28.36 -0.54 -6.58
C GLU A 298 26.96 -0.60 -5.98
N LYS A 299 26.91 -0.58 -4.66
CA LYS A 299 25.65 -0.49 -3.95
C LYS A 299 25.18 0.95 -3.84
N ILE A 300 23.87 1.10 -3.73
CA ILE A 300 23.23 2.37 -3.40
C ILE A 300 22.88 2.31 -1.91
N GLU A 301 23.58 3.12 -1.12
CA GLU A 301 23.31 3.31 0.29
C GLU A 301 22.15 4.30 0.45
N ILE A 302 21.05 3.82 1.02
CA ILE A 302 19.92 4.63 1.43
C ILE A 302 20.14 5.03 2.88
N SER A 303 20.45 6.31 3.09
CA SER A 303 20.73 6.91 4.40
C SER A 303 19.46 7.43 5.09
N GLY A 304 19.52 7.53 6.43
CA GLY A 304 18.55 8.27 7.24
C GLY A 304 19.02 9.72 7.54
N PRO A 305 18.12 10.61 7.99
CA PRO A 305 16.85 10.29 8.61
C PRO A 305 15.68 10.53 7.66
N LEU A 306 14.80 9.55 7.52
CA LEU A 306 13.41 9.96 7.36
C LEU A 306 12.96 10.43 8.74
N ASN A 307 12.32 11.61 8.80
CA ASN A 307 11.25 11.79 9.78
C ASN A 307 10.40 10.54 9.64
N TRP A 308 10.52 9.65 10.62
CA TRP A 308 10.06 8.26 10.56
C TRP A 308 8.53 8.17 10.50
N LEU A 309 7.86 9.32 10.47
CA LEU A 309 6.46 9.57 10.25
C LEU A 309 6.27 10.77 9.33
N SER A 310 6.52 10.58 8.03
CA SER A 310 6.00 11.50 7.02
C SER A 310 4.47 11.50 7.09
N GLU A 311 3.81 12.56 6.63
CA GLU A 311 2.34 12.60 6.53
C GLU A 311 1.81 11.37 5.76
N SER A 312 2.55 10.88 4.76
CA SER A 312 2.22 9.65 4.03
C SER A 312 2.21 8.39 4.92
N TYR A 313 3.14 8.24 5.87
CA TYR A 313 3.11 7.10 6.79
C TYR A 313 1.89 7.16 7.71
N THR A 314 1.66 8.31 8.35
CA THR A 314 0.51 8.45 9.26
C THR A 314 -0.82 8.29 8.53
N ASP A 315 -0.86 8.67 7.26
CA ASP A 315 -2.04 8.47 6.42
C ASP A 315 -2.25 6.99 6.05
N GLN A 316 -1.17 6.23 5.84
CA GLN A 316 -1.27 4.78 5.71
C GLN A 316 -1.82 4.16 7.01
N VAL A 317 -1.34 4.58 8.19
CA VAL A 317 -1.92 4.12 9.47
C VAL A 317 -3.41 4.47 9.56
N ALA A 318 -3.80 5.70 9.20
CA ALA A 318 -5.21 6.12 9.20
C ALA A 318 -6.07 5.26 8.25
N GLY A 319 -5.55 4.96 7.05
CA GLY A 319 -6.18 4.04 6.10
C GLY A 319 -6.33 2.63 6.64
N MET A 320 -5.29 2.09 7.29
CA MET A 320 -5.34 0.80 7.97
C MET A 320 -6.38 0.76 9.09
N LEU A 321 -6.48 1.82 9.90
CA LEU A 321 -7.48 1.93 10.95
C LEU A 321 -8.91 1.92 10.40
N PHE A 322 -9.15 2.60 9.27
CA PHE A 322 -10.42 2.54 8.57
C PHE A 322 -10.75 1.11 8.10
N LEU A 323 -9.81 0.47 7.40
CA LEU A 323 -10.00 -0.91 6.91
C LEU A 323 -10.24 -1.90 8.05
N LYS A 324 -9.44 -1.84 9.11
CA LYS A 324 -9.58 -2.71 10.29
C LYS A 324 -10.90 -2.45 11.03
N THR A 325 -11.35 -1.19 11.10
CA THR A 325 -12.68 -0.85 11.64
C THR A 325 -13.79 -1.53 10.84
N ASN A 326 -13.76 -1.43 9.50
CA ASN A 326 -14.76 -2.05 8.65
C ASN A 326 -14.68 -3.58 8.69
N LYS A 327 -13.49 -4.17 8.73
CA LYS A 327 -13.33 -5.63 8.88
C LYS A 327 -13.92 -6.14 10.19
N TYR A 328 -13.71 -5.41 11.28
CA TYR A 328 -14.30 -5.75 12.57
C TYR A 328 -15.83 -5.64 12.55
N ARG A 329 -16.38 -4.60 11.91
CA ARG A 329 -17.83 -4.46 11.71
C ARG A 329 -18.42 -5.58 10.87
N GLU A 330 -17.80 -5.91 9.74
CA GLU A 330 -18.20 -7.02 8.87
C GLU A 330 -18.21 -8.36 9.62
N HIS A 331 -17.19 -8.61 10.44
CA HIS A 331 -17.10 -9.82 11.27
C HIS A 331 -18.28 -9.96 12.25
N LEU A 332 -18.83 -8.83 12.71
CA LEU A 332 -20.01 -8.78 13.57
C LEU A 332 -21.34 -8.70 12.80
N GLY A 333 -21.29 -8.79 11.47
CA GLY A 333 -22.48 -8.69 10.60
C GLY A 333 -23.05 -7.27 10.45
N LEU A 334 -22.26 -6.25 10.77
CA LEU A 334 -22.63 -4.84 10.59
C LEU A 334 -22.22 -4.32 9.21
N SER A 335 -22.96 -3.32 8.72
CA SER A 335 -22.59 -2.63 7.47
C SER A 335 -21.26 -1.88 7.63
N PRO A 336 -20.38 -1.92 6.61
CA PRO A 336 -19.16 -1.13 6.60
C PRO A 336 -19.49 0.37 6.56
N LEU A 337 -18.61 1.16 7.15
CA LEU A 337 -18.67 2.62 7.17
C LEU A 337 -18.10 3.20 5.88
N SER A 338 -18.68 4.31 5.43
CA SER A 338 -18.14 5.14 4.36
C SER A 338 -17.11 6.11 4.93
N PHE A 339 -16.02 6.33 4.20
CA PHE A 339 -15.03 7.32 4.61
C PHE A 339 -15.52 8.74 4.30
N ASP A 340 -15.53 9.61 5.31
CA ASP A 340 -15.95 11.01 5.20
C ASP A 340 -14.74 11.95 5.37
N ASN A 341 -14.48 12.74 4.32
CA ASN A 341 -13.34 13.66 4.30
C ASN A 341 -13.49 14.86 5.22
N ASP A 342 -14.71 15.32 5.50
CA ASP A 342 -14.94 16.45 6.40
C ASP A 342 -14.88 15.98 7.87
N LEU A 343 -15.36 14.77 8.19
CA LEU A 343 -15.06 14.13 9.49
C LEU A 343 -13.56 13.89 9.68
N ARG A 344 -12.83 13.55 8.61
CA ARG A 344 -11.36 13.45 8.69
C ARG A 344 -10.74 14.80 8.97
N LYS A 345 -11.16 15.89 8.32
CA LYS A 345 -10.66 17.24 8.63
C LYS A 345 -10.92 17.61 10.09
N LEU A 346 -12.09 17.26 10.62
CA LEU A 346 -12.43 17.44 12.03
C LEU A 346 -11.49 16.63 12.95
N ALA A 347 -11.25 15.35 12.64
CA ALA A 347 -10.33 14.50 13.37
C ALA A 347 -8.89 15.04 13.30
N ALA A 348 -8.47 15.53 12.13
CA ALA A 348 -7.15 16.08 11.89
C ALA A 348 -6.91 17.38 12.64
N TRP A 349 -7.92 18.25 12.68
CA TRP A 349 -7.88 19.47 13.48
C TRP A 349 -7.69 19.14 14.96
N HIS A 350 -8.48 18.22 15.51
CA HIS A 350 -8.41 17.88 16.94
C HIS A 350 -7.12 17.14 17.32
N THR A 351 -6.65 16.24 16.45
CA THR A 351 -5.37 15.54 16.64
C THR A 351 -4.21 16.54 16.63
N ALA A 352 -4.23 17.53 15.72
CA ALA A 352 -3.25 18.60 15.68
C ALA A 352 -3.30 19.49 16.93
N ASP A 353 -4.50 19.86 17.39
CA ASP A 353 -4.72 20.71 18.57
C ASP A 353 -4.17 20.04 19.84
N MET A 354 -4.48 18.74 20.03
CA MET A 354 -3.95 17.94 21.14
C MET A 354 -2.42 17.95 21.19
N ILE A 355 -1.76 17.78 20.05
CA ILE A 355 -0.30 17.79 19.95
C ILE A 355 0.24 19.20 20.19
N GLN A 356 -0.27 20.20 19.46
CA GLN A 356 0.24 21.56 19.48
C GLN A 356 0.12 22.21 20.87
N ARG A 357 -0.98 21.93 21.57
CA ARG A 357 -1.27 22.53 22.88
C ARG A 357 -0.99 21.59 24.05
N GLY A 358 -0.44 20.40 23.79
CA GLY A 358 0.06 19.49 24.82
C GLY A 358 -1.03 18.92 25.74
N TYR A 359 -2.20 18.55 25.20
CA TYR A 359 -3.28 17.94 25.96
C TYR A 359 -3.80 16.66 25.27
N PHE A 360 -4.46 15.79 26.02
CA PHE A 360 -5.08 14.58 25.47
C PHE A 360 -6.48 14.39 26.09
N SER A 361 -7.51 14.80 25.35
CA SER A 361 -8.89 14.87 25.83
C SER A 361 -9.88 14.93 24.65
N HIS A 362 -11.09 14.42 24.85
CA HIS A 362 -12.21 14.63 23.92
C HIS A 362 -12.68 16.09 23.86
N TYR A 363 -12.37 16.88 24.88
CA TYR A 363 -12.69 18.29 24.96
C TYR A 363 -11.45 19.13 24.66
N THR A 364 -11.61 20.21 23.90
CA THR A 364 -10.59 21.26 23.86
C THR A 364 -10.42 21.88 25.26
N PRO A 365 -9.31 22.55 25.55
CA PRO A 365 -9.15 23.28 26.82
C PRO A 365 -10.22 24.37 27.06
N GLU A 366 -10.90 24.84 26.03
CA GLU A 366 -12.07 25.73 26.12
C GLU A 366 -13.36 24.98 26.52
N GLY A 367 -13.33 23.64 26.57
CA GLY A 367 -14.47 22.79 26.88
C GLY A 367 -15.35 22.43 25.67
N THR A 368 -14.88 22.67 24.44
CA THR A 368 -15.63 22.30 23.22
C THR A 368 -15.50 20.80 22.95
N ASP A 369 -16.63 20.10 22.87
CA ASP A 369 -16.71 18.66 22.61
C ASP A 369 -16.67 18.35 21.09
N PRO A 370 -16.65 17.07 20.67
CA PRO A 370 -16.59 16.72 19.25
C PRO A 370 -17.74 17.29 18.42
N THR A 371 -18.94 17.36 19.00
CA THR A 371 -20.13 17.89 18.32
C THR A 371 -19.99 19.40 18.11
N GLY A 372 -19.59 20.14 19.14
CA GLY A 372 -19.34 21.59 19.04
C GLY A 372 -18.22 21.91 18.05
N ARG A 373 -17.16 21.09 17.99
CA ARG A 373 -16.12 21.25 16.95
C ARG A 373 -16.67 21.04 15.54
N ALA A 374 -17.54 20.05 15.35
CA ALA A 374 -18.19 19.80 14.06
C ALA A 374 -19.12 20.96 13.65
N GLU A 375 -19.90 21.51 14.58
CA GLU A 375 -20.74 22.70 14.34
C GLU A 375 -19.90 23.92 13.93
N LEU A 376 -18.77 24.17 14.61
CA LEU A 376 -17.84 25.25 14.27
C LEU A 376 -17.23 25.10 12.87
N MET A 377 -17.03 23.85 12.42
CA MET A 377 -16.54 23.54 11.07
C MET A 377 -17.67 23.47 10.02
N GLY A 378 -18.93 23.66 10.41
CA GLY A 378 -20.08 23.60 9.52
C GLY A 378 -20.45 22.19 9.07
N TYR A 379 -19.99 21.15 9.78
CA TYR A 379 -20.36 19.76 9.51
C TYR A 379 -21.74 19.44 10.09
N PRO A 380 -22.61 18.69 9.39
CA PRO A 380 -23.92 18.33 9.90
C PRO A 380 -23.82 17.47 11.17
N VAL A 381 -24.52 17.87 12.23
CA VAL A 381 -24.54 17.13 13.51
C VAL A 381 -25.88 16.47 13.80
N THR A 382 -26.83 16.53 12.87
CA THR A 382 -28.14 15.89 12.99
C THR A 382 -28.56 15.26 11.68
N ARG A 383 -29.08 14.03 11.72
CA ARG A 383 -29.65 13.33 10.57
C ARG A 383 -30.89 12.54 10.95
N THR A 384 -31.88 12.53 10.07
CA THR A 384 -33.04 11.63 10.19
C THR A 384 -32.72 10.29 9.53
N MET A 385 -32.84 9.21 10.30
CA MET A 385 -32.62 7.84 9.85
C MET A 385 -33.83 7.31 9.07
N GLU A 386 -33.65 6.21 8.33
CA GLU A 386 -34.71 5.57 7.54
C GLU A 386 -35.95 5.18 8.37
N ASP A 387 -35.75 4.85 9.65
CA ASP A 387 -36.82 4.49 10.58
C ASP A 387 -37.49 5.71 11.26
N GLY A 388 -37.13 6.93 10.85
CA GLY A 388 -37.69 8.19 11.35
C GLY A 388 -37.08 8.69 12.66
N ARG A 389 -36.12 7.97 13.26
CA ARG A 389 -35.37 8.48 14.43
C ARG A 389 -34.38 9.56 14.01
N THR A 390 -34.12 10.50 14.90
CA THR A 390 -33.06 11.51 14.70
C THR A 390 -31.81 11.06 15.44
N ARG A 391 -30.69 10.99 14.72
CA ARG A 391 -29.35 10.87 15.28
C ARG A 391 -28.76 12.27 15.44
N THR A 392 -28.14 12.53 16.58
CA THR A 392 -27.53 13.81 16.92
C THR A 392 -26.15 13.60 17.52
N GLY A 393 -25.22 14.46 17.14
CA GLY A 393 -23.87 14.53 17.70
C GLY A 393 -22.83 13.72 16.92
N ILE A 394 -21.57 14.03 17.18
CA ILE A 394 -20.40 13.29 16.68
C ILE A 394 -19.89 12.38 17.79
N ALA A 395 -19.73 11.10 17.45
CA ALA A 395 -19.03 10.17 18.32
C ALA A 395 -17.52 10.21 18.01
N GLU A 396 -16.67 10.09 19.02
CA GLU A 396 -15.22 10.19 18.87
C GLU A 396 -14.50 9.07 19.63
N ASN A 397 -13.51 8.46 18.98
CA ASN A 397 -12.46 7.70 19.65
C ASN A 397 -11.16 8.49 19.55
N ILE A 398 -10.41 8.61 20.64
CA ILE A 398 -9.04 9.13 20.62
C ILE A 398 -8.09 8.11 21.22
N ILE A 399 -6.85 8.09 20.77
CA ILE A 399 -5.79 7.28 21.37
C ILE A 399 -4.46 8.00 21.29
N ARG A 400 -3.62 7.75 22.30
CA ARG A 400 -2.20 8.12 22.32
C ARG A 400 -1.38 6.90 22.74
N ILE A 401 -0.51 6.41 21.85
CA ILE A 401 0.39 5.28 22.13
C ILE A 401 1.84 5.70 21.91
N ALA A 402 2.76 5.23 22.75
CA ALA A 402 4.18 5.47 22.54
C ALA A 402 4.70 4.58 21.41
N SER A 403 5.71 5.06 20.69
CA SER A 403 6.52 4.20 19.81
C SER A 403 7.44 3.30 20.64
N GLY A 404 7.68 2.06 20.20
CA GLY A 404 8.55 1.11 20.90
C GLY A 404 7.87 0.41 22.08
N HIS A 405 8.60 0.13 23.17
CA HIS A 405 8.03 -0.58 24.33
C HIS A 405 6.97 0.27 25.05
N THR A 406 5.73 -0.18 24.98
CA THR A 406 4.58 0.43 25.65
C THR A 406 4.21 -0.37 26.90
N VAL A 407 3.99 0.34 28.00
CA VAL A 407 3.45 -0.22 29.25
C VAL A 407 2.23 0.63 29.65
N GLY A 408 1.02 0.09 29.41
CA GLY A 408 -0.25 0.75 29.70
C GLY A 408 -1.24 -0.14 30.46
N LYS A 409 -2.40 0.41 30.83
CA LYS A 409 -3.46 -0.30 31.58
C LYS A 409 -4.25 -1.31 30.74
N ALA A 410 -4.20 -1.23 29.41
CA ALA A 410 -4.94 -2.10 28.48
C ALA A 410 -4.03 -2.91 27.54
N TYR A 411 -2.86 -2.37 27.16
CA TYR A 411 -1.82 -3.10 26.43
C TYR A 411 -0.42 -2.95 27.07
N THR A 412 0.29 -4.07 27.17
CA THR A 412 1.72 -4.14 27.48
C THR A 412 2.42 -4.88 26.35
N GLY A 413 3.25 -4.19 25.57
CA GLY A 413 3.89 -4.79 24.40
C GLY A 413 4.77 -3.82 23.63
N PHE A 414 5.37 -4.28 22.54
CA PHE A 414 6.21 -3.45 21.68
C PHE A 414 5.39 -3.00 20.47
N VAL A 415 5.23 -1.69 20.29
CA VAL A 415 4.73 -1.09 19.05
C VAL A 415 5.91 -1.01 18.11
N ASP A 416 5.93 -1.88 17.11
CA ASP A 416 6.89 -1.80 16.01
C ASP A 416 6.46 -0.68 15.04
N PRO A 417 7.14 0.48 15.01
CA PRO A 417 6.78 1.58 14.13
C PRO A 417 7.37 1.40 12.73
N THR A 418 7.93 0.23 12.40
CA THR A 418 8.53 -0.02 11.07
C THR A 418 7.48 -0.28 10.00
N THR A 419 6.25 -0.67 10.40
CA THR A 419 5.13 -0.88 9.47
C THR A 419 3.86 -0.16 9.93
N PRO A 420 3.13 0.54 9.03
CA PRO A 420 1.87 1.19 9.37
C PRO A 420 0.82 0.24 9.96
N GLU A 421 0.82 -1.01 9.48
CA GLU A 421 -0.08 -2.06 9.96
C GLU A 421 0.14 -2.38 11.45
N SER A 422 1.39 -2.50 11.89
CA SER A 422 1.69 -2.82 13.31
C SER A 422 1.20 -1.73 14.26
N VAL A 423 1.32 -0.46 13.86
CA VAL A 423 0.78 0.67 14.63
C VAL A 423 -0.74 0.62 14.67
N ALA A 424 -1.38 0.40 13.51
CA ALA A 424 -2.83 0.32 13.41
C ALA A 424 -3.42 -0.87 14.19
N ASP A 425 -2.74 -2.01 14.22
CA ASP A 425 -3.16 -3.20 14.98
C ASP A 425 -3.23 -2.93 16.48
N VAL A 426 -2.21 -2.26 17.03
CA VAL A 426 -2.19 -1.91 18.45
C VAL A 426 -3.31 -0.92 18.77
N MET A 427 -3.46 0.14 17.97
CA MET A 427 -4.54 1.12 18.16
C MET A 427 -5.93 0.49 18.07
N MET A 428 -6.16 -0.36 17.07
CA MET A 428 -7.45 -1.03 16.89
C MET A 428 -7.74 -2.00 18.05
N THR A 429 -6.73 -2.74 18.52
CA THR A 429 -6.86 -3.65 19.66
C THR A 429 -7.25 -2.88 20.93
N GLU A 430 -6.63 -1.73 21.19
CA GLU A 430 -6.95 -0.89 22.35
C GLU A 430 -8.36 -0.29 22.26
N TRP A 431 -8.82 0.09 21.07
CA TRP A 431 -10.21 0.54 20.88
C TRP A 431 -11.23 -0.58 21.06
N ILE A 432 -10.97 -1.78 20.54
CA ILE A 432 -11.87 -2.95 20.73
C ILE A 432 -11.95 -3.34 22.21
N ASN A 433 -10.82 -3.32 22.92
CA ASN A 433 -10.75 -3.72 24.33
C ASN A 433 -11.33 -2.68 25.29
N SER A 434 -11.51 -1.42 24.85
CA SER A 434 -12.14 -0.36 25.63
C SER A 434 -13.65 -0.35 25.38
N PRO A 435 -14.51 -0.60 26.40
CA PRO A 435 -15.97 -0.64 26.21
C PRO A 435 -16.55 0.64 25.59
N GLU A 436 -16.05 1.81 25.99
CA GLU A 436 -16.54 3.09 25.48
C GLU A 436 -16.11 3.33 24.02
N HIS A 437 -14.87 2.99 23.65
CA HIS A 437 -14.42 3.13 22.26
C HIS A 437 -15.11 2.10 21.35
N ASN A 438 -15.23 0.86 21.81
CA ASN A 438 -15.86 -0.23 21.07
C ASN A 438 -17.35 0.05 20.81
N LYS A 439 -18.04 0.75 21.72
CA LYS A 439 -19.42 1.19 21.53
C LYS A 439 -19.61 2.03 20.26
N ASN A 440 -18.62 2.85 19.90
CA ASN A 440 -18.63 3.61 18.65
C ASN A 440 -18.40 2.68 17.44
N LEU A 441 -17.42 1.79 17.52
CA LEU A 441 -17.08 0.85 16.45
C LEU A 441 -18.26 -0.06 16.04
N ILE A 442 -19.05 -0.53 17.02
CA ILE A 442 -20.15 -1.48 16.80
C ILE A 442 -21.53 -0.83 16.70
N ASN A 443 -21.62 0.51 16.67
CA ASN A 443 -22.90 1.18 16.61
C ASN A 443 -23.53 0.99 15.20
N PRO A 444 -24.73 0.39 15.09
CA PRO A 444 -25.38 0.16 13.80
C PRO A 444 -25.97 1.43 13.19
N THR A 445 -26.06 2.53 13.95
CA THR A 445 -26.59 3.82 13.49
C THR A 445 -25.51 4.74 12.89
N ILE A 446 -24.23 4.36 13.02
CA ILE A 446 -23.10 5.06 12.39
C ILE A 446 -22.93 4.52 10.97
N GLU A 447 -22.80 5.45 10.03
CA GLU A 447 -22.60 5.15 8.61
C GLU A 447 -21.30 5.76 8.07
N GLU A 448 -20.77 6.79 8.73
CA GLU A 448 -19.63 7.57 8.27
C GLU A 448 -18.51 7.58 9.30
N ILE A 449 -17.26 7.62 8.82
CA ILE A 449 -16.07 7.70 9.64
C ILE A 449 -15.02 8.61 9.00
N GLY A 450 -14.40 9.46 9.80
CA GLY A 450 -13.17 10.16 9.46
C GLY A 450 -12.06 9.79 10.44
N VAL A 451 -10.87 9.50 9.95
CA VAL A 451 -9.71 9.11 10.77
C VAL A 451 -8.52 10.01 10.45
N ASP A 452 -7.85 10.50 11.49
CA ASP A 452 -6.55 11.15 11.40
C ASP A 452 -5.56 10.47 12.36
N VAL A 453 -4.30 10.43 11.96
CA VAL A 453 -3.19 9.95 12.77
C VAL A 453 -2.06 10.96 12.65
N ARG A 454 -1.37 11.24 13.75
CA ARG A 454 -0.17 12.10 13.77
C ARG A 454 0.88 11.54 14.70
N TYR A 455 2.10 12.01 14.51
CA TYR A 455 3.22 11.67 15.36
C TYR A 455 3.99 12.90 15.80
N ASP A 456 4.29 12.99 17.09
CA ASP A 456 4.97 14.15 17.68
C ASP A 456 6.48 13.95 17.88
N GLY A 457 7.03 12.79 17.50
CA GLY A 457 8.42 12.43 17.78
C GLY A 457 8.58 11.41 18.91
N GLU A 458 7.53 11.19 19.71
CA GLU A 458 7.51 10.20 20.80
C GLU A 458 6.25 9.31 20.75
N PHE A 459 5.09 9.93 20.60
CA PHE A 459 3.77 9.30 20.61
C PHE A 459 3.04 9.44 19.27
N PHE A 460 2.35 8.36 18.93
CA PHE A 460 1.28 8.40 17.93
C PHE A 460 -0.02 8.84 18.58
N TYR A 461 -0.70 9.77 17.93
CA TYR A 461 -2.05 10.20 18.26
C TYR A 461 -2.97 9.81 17.13
N ALA A 462 -4.15 9.30 17.45
CA ALA A 462 -5.19 9.11 16.44
C ALA A 462 -6.55 9.54 16.97
N THR A 463 -7.36 10.07 16.06
CA THR A 463 -8.76 10.42 16.30
C THR A 463 -9.62 9.76 15.24
N GLN A 464 -10.69 9.05 15.65
CA GLN A 464 -11.78 8.63 14.77
C GLN A 464 -13.02 9.44 15.13
N ASN A 465 -13.57 10.16 14.17
CA ASN A 465 -14.89 10.79 14.28
C ASN A 465 -15.91 9.99 13.49
N PHE A 466 -17.10 9.85 14.05
CA PHE A 466 -18.16 9.03 13.48
C PHE A 466 -19.48 9.78 13.44
N PHE A 467 -20.21 9.61 12.34
CA PHE A 467 -21.56 10.16 12.17
C PHE A 467 -22.56 9.15 11.63
#